data_AF-A0A139XG64-F1
#
_entry.id   AF-A0A139XG64-F1
#
_cell.length_a   1.000
_cell.length_b   1.000
_cell.length_c   1.000
_cell.angle_alpha   90.00
_cell.angle_beta   90.00
_cell.angle_gamma   90.00
#
_symmetry.space_group_name_H-M   'P 1'
#
loop_
_entity.id
_entity.type
_entity.pdbx_description
1 polymer ?
#
loop_
_entity_poly.entity_id
_entity_poly.type
_entity_poly.pdbx_seq_one_letter_code
_entity_poly.pdbx_strand_id
1 'polypeptide(L)'
;MQDFPVAVLENFIPGYNPNLQPLAGQISGDLAINLDQFTVVGDVAIAQPRVGRATADEFRGRINFANGVATLTDGELFLDDSRISLSGNLQTGNNPQFQTQISFDSARIQKILQAFNIFGYQDLSSGLQTPELAGAEVLQTKPIGLPNTDLLAQLEFSRK
;
A
#
# COMPACT_ATOMS: atom_id res chain seq x y z
N MET A 1 -0.63 -24.46 6.31
CA MET A 1 -0.71 -23.01 6.04
C MET A 1 -1.35 -22.34 7.24
N GLN A 2 -0.68 -21.36 7.83
CA GLN A 2 -1.13 -20.65 9.03
C GLN A 2 -1.26 -19.16 8.70
N ASP A 3 -2.41 -18.57 9.03
CA ASP A 3 -2.73 -17.17 8.73
C ASP A 3 -2.62 -16.33 10.01
N PHE A 4 -1.97 -15.18 9.92
CA PHE A 4 -1.82 -14.25 11.04
C PHE A 4 -1.97 -12.80 10.56
N PRO A 5 -2.48 -11.88 11.40
CA PRO A 5 -2.51 -10.46 11.04
C PRO A 5 -1.09 -9.87 10.95
N VAL A 6 -0.82 -9.07 9.91
CA VAL A 6 0.48 -8.38 9.74
C VAL A 6 0.80 -7.46 10.92
N ALA A 7 -0.22 -6.92 11.59
CA ALA A 7 -0.05 -6.03 12.76
C ALA A 7 0.76 -6.69 13.90
N VAL A 8 0.79 -8.02 13.99
CA VAL A 8 1.62 -8.73 14.99
C VAL A 8 3.12 -8.54 14.73
N LEU A 9 3.50 -8.22 13.49
CA LEU A 9 4.90 -8.00 13.09
C LEU A 9 5.40 -6.59 13.39
N GLU A 10 4.53 -5.63 13.76
CA GLU A 10 4.91 -4.24 14.01
C GLU A 10 6.02 -4.10 15.06
N ASN A 11 5.98 -4.93 16.10
CA ASN A 11 6.96 -4.94 17.17
C ASN A 11 8.35 -5.46 16.74
N PHE A 12 8.46 -6.06 15.56
CA PHE A 12 9.69 -6.59 14.99
C PHE A 12 10.30 -5.68 13.93
N ILE A 13 9.62 -4.58 13.57
CA ILE A 13 10.15 -3.60 12.61
C ILE A 13 11.08 -2.65 13.37
N PRO A 14 12.39 -2.63 13.05
CA PRO A 14 13.34 -1.77 13.74
C PRO A 14 13.05 -0.30 13.47
N GLY A 15 12.83 0.47 14.54
CA GLY A 15 12.60 1.91 14.48
C GLY A 15 11.15 2.29 14.20
N TYR A 16 10.63 3.24 14.99
CA TYR A 16 9.35 3.87 14.71
C TYR A 16 9.47 4.66 13.41
N ASN A 17 8.87 4.16 12.33
CA ASN A 17 8.77 4.87 11.06
C ASN A 17 7.30 5.21 10.76
N PRO A 18 6.84 6.44 11.01
CA PRO A 18 5.45 6.82 10.79
C PRO A 18 5.05 6.75 9.31
N ASN A 19 6.00 6.73 8.38
CA ASN A 19 5.71 6.63 6.94
C ASN A 19 5.27 5.22 6.52
N LEU A 20 5.60 4.20 7.32
CA LEU A 20 5.21 2.81 7.04
C LEU A 20 3.92 2.44 7.76
N GLN A 21 3.40 3.32 8.61
CA GLN A 21 2.22 3.07 9.42
C GLN A 21 0.96 3.72 8.81
N PRO A 22 -0.21 3.06 8.88
CA PRO A 22 -0.42 1.74 9.48
C PRO A 22 0.05 0.60 8.57
N LEU A 23 0.41 -0.53 9.19
CA LEU A 23 0.60 -1.80 8.52
C LEU A 23 -0.63 -2.69 8.71
N ALA A 24 -1.16 -3.23 7.63
CA ALA A 24 -2.30 -4.15 7.70
C ALA A 24 -2.24 -5.23 6.63
N GLY A 25 -3.12 -6.22 6.76
CA GLY A 25 -3.22 -7.38 5.88
C GLY A 25 -3.20 -8.69 6.66
N GLN A 26 -3.48 -9.78 5.97
CA GLN A 26 -3.40 -11.14 6.50
C GLN A 26 -2.25 -11.85 5.83
N ILE A 27 -1.21 -12.17 6.59
CA ILE A 27 -0.05 -12.88 6.10
C ILE A 27 -0.26 -14.38 6.29
N SER A 28 0.19 -15.13 5.29
CA SER A 28 0.12 -16.57 5.19
C SER A 28 1.37 -17.07 4.45
N GLY A 29 1.72 -18.34 4.63
CA GLY A 29 2.84 -18.94 3.93
C GLY A 29 3.53 -20.03 4.74
N ASP A 30 4.58 -20.58 4.14
CA ASP A 30 5.43 -21.61 4.73
C ASP A 30 6.80 -20.98 5.04
N LEU A 31 6.94 -20.53 6.29
CA LEU A 31 8.13 -19.81 6.78
C LEU A 31 8.93 -20.71 7.72
N ALA A 32 10.22 -20.87 7.42
CA ALA A 32 11.19 -21.42 8.35
C ALA A 32 11.83 -20.27 9.13
N ILE A 33 11.56 -20.20 10.44
CA ILE A 33 12.06 -19.16 11.33
C ILE A 33 13.04 -19.80 12.33
N ASN A 34 14.24 -19.24 12.44
CA ASN A 34 15.21 -19.58 13.47
C ASN A 34 15.40 -18.37 14.39
N LEU A 35 14.91 -18.47 15.63
CA LEU A 35 14.98 -17.38 16.61
C LEU A 35 16.36 -17.26 17.26
N ASP A 36 17.16 -18.33 17.31
CA ASP A 36 18.52 -18.28 17.86
C ASP A 36 19.47 -17.52 16.94
N GLN A 37 19.26 -17.65 15.62
CA GLN A 37 20.06 -17.01 14.59
C GLN A 37 19.40 -15.75 14.01
N PHE A 38 18.18 -15.44 14.44
CA PHE A 38 17.34 -14.38 13.86
C PHE A 38 17.26 -14.47 12.33
N THR A 39 16.97 -15.66 11.80
CA THR A 39 16.81 -15.88 10.36
C THR A 39 15.39 -16.29 10.00
N VAL A 40 14.97 -15.91 8.80
CA VAL A 40 13.67 -16.25 8.22
C VAL A 40 13.89 -16.62 6.76
N VAL A 41 13.28 -17.68 6.28
CA VAL A 41 13.26 -18.02 4.84
C VAL A 41 11.94 -18.69 4.50
N GLY A 42 11.38 -18.36 3.35
CA GLY A 42 10.19 -19.06 2.85
C GLY A 42 9.38 -18.26 1.86
N ASP A 43 8.29 -18.87 1.42
CA ASP A 43 7.29 -18.24 0.56
C ASP A 43 6.23 -17.56 1.45
N VAL A 44 5.84 -16.35 1.06
CA VAL A 44 4.88 -15.51 1.79
C VAL A 44 3.80 -15.02 0.84
N ALA A 45 2.56 -14.97 1.34
CA ALA A 45 1.45 -14.29 0.73
C ALA A 45 0.79 -13.37 1.76
N ILE A 46 0.48 -12.13 1.38
CA ILE A 46 -0.22 -11.17 2.21
C ILE A 46 -1.49 -10.76 1.45
N ALA A 47 -2.64 -11.13 1.98
CA ALA A 47 -3.94 -10.66 1.48
C ALA A 47 -4.21 -9.24 2.00
N GLN A 48 -4.69 -8.39 1.11
CA GLN A 48 -5.02 -6.98 1.36
C GLN A 48 -3.91 -6.22 2.12
N PRO A 49 -2.66 -6.26 1.65
CA PRO A 49 -1.56 -5.57 2.32
C PRO A 49 -1.82 -4.07 2.31
N ARG A 50 -1.52 -3.43 3.44
CA ARG A 50 -1.51 -1.96 3.57
C ARG A 50 -0.20 -1.50 4.19
N VAL A 51 0.40 -0.48 3.58
CA VAL A 51 1.57 0.23 4.12
C VAL A 51 1.34 1.73 3.94
N GLY A 52 1.09 2.45 5.03
CA GLY A 52 0.74 3.87 4.97
C GLY A 52 -0.51 4.11 4.13
N ARG A 53 -0.38 4.89 3.05
CA ARG A 53 -1.46 5.14 2.08
C ARG A 53 -1.61 4.09 0.98
N ALA A 54 -0.64 3.19 0.83
CA ALA A 54 -0.65 2.20 -0.23
C ALA A 54 -1.47 0.98 0.19
N THR A 55 -2.40 0.55 -0.68
CA THR A 55 -3.19 -0.67 -0.53
C THR A 55 -3.14 -1.47 -1.81
N ALA A 56 -3.11 -2.80 -1.69
CA ALA A 56 -3.20 -3.70 -2.82
C ALA A 56 -4.12 -4.88 -2.49
N ASP A 57 -4.45 -5.71 -3.48
CA ASP A 57 -5.31 -6.87 -3.27
C ASP A 57 -4.52 -8.02 -2.65
N GLU A 58 -3.29 -8.22 -3.13
CA GLU A 58 -2.43 -9.30 -2.67
C GLU A 58 -0.97 -9.02 -2.95
N PHE A 59 -0.10 -9.43 -2.03
CA PHE A 59 1.33 -9.56 -2.26
C PHE A 59 1.75 -11.01 -2.13
N ARG A 60 2.64 -11.50 -3.01
CA ARG A 60 3.27 -12.82 -2.89
C ARG A 60 4.76 -12.72 -3.18
N GLY A 61 5.55 -13.62 -2.63
CA GLY A 61 6.95 -13.76 -3.02
C GLY A 61 7.73 -14.67 -2.10
N ARG A 62 9.03 -14.79 -2.38
CA ARG A 62 9.96 -15.53 -1.52
C ARG A 62 10.86 -14.56 -0.78
N ILE A 63 10.86 -14.69 0.53
CA ILE A 63 11.66 -13.85 1.43
C ILE A 63 12.79 -14.67 2.04
N ASN A 64 13.90 -14.00 2.28
CA ASN A 64 14.95 -14.50 3.16
C ASN A 64 15.55 -13.34 3.95
N PHE A 65 15.76 -13.54 5.25
CA PHE A 65 16.47 -12.65 6.15
C PHE A 65 17.56 -13.43 6.85
N ALA A 66 18.81 -13.06 6.60
CA ALA A 66 19.96 -13.65 7.26
C ALA A 66 21.12 -12.65 7.31
N ASN A 67 21.91 -12.68 8.39
CA ASN A 67 23.09 -11.84 8.55
C ASN A 67 22.82 -10.33 8.33
N GLY A 68 21.65 -9.86 8.77
CA GLY A 68 21.24 -8.45 8.61
C GLY A 68 20.84 -8.05 7.19
N VAL A 69 20.68 -9.00 6.26
CA VAL A 69 20.25 -8.75 4.89
C VAL A 69 18.87 -9.37 4.67
N ALA A 70 17.88 -8.53 4.36
CA ALA A 70 16.59 -8.98 3.84
C ALA A 70 16.66 -9.08 2.32
N THR A 71 16.08 -10.12 1.76
CA THR A 71 16.04 -10.39 0.32
C THR A 71 14.63 -10.77 -0.08
N LEU A 72 14.18 -10.24 -1.21
CA LEU A 72 12.92 -10.56 -1.86
C LEU A 72 13.19 -11.03 -3.28
N THR A 73 12.70 -12.23 -3.60
CA THR A 73 12.76 -12.83 -4.93
C THR A 73 11.37 -13.23 -5.38
N ASP A 74 11.12 -13.20 -6.69
CA ASP A 74 9.84 -13.56 -7.30
C ASP A 74 8.65 -12.83 -6.65
N GLY A 75 8.85 -11.57 -6.26
CA GLY A 75 7.84 -10.76 -5.59
C GLY A 75 6.80 -10.24 -6.59
N GLU A 76 5.54 -10.35 -6.22
CA GLU A 76 4.40 -9.96 -7.03
C GLU A 76 3.41 -9.18 -6.18
N LEU A 77 3.06 -7.98 -6.62
CA LEU A 77 1.99 -7.18 -6.06
C LEU A 77 0.83 -7.12 -7.06
N PHE A 78 -0.34 -7.59 -6.64
CA PHE A 78 -1.57 -7.56 -7.41
C PHE A 78 -2.43 -6.38 -6.96
N LEU A 79 -2.81 -5.55 -7.93
CA LEU A 79 -3.60 -4.35 -7.74
C LEU A 79 -4.62 -4.24 -8.86
N ASP A 80 -5.89 -4.49 -8.55
CA ASP A 80 -6.99 -4.61 -9.50
C ASP A 80 -6.60 -5.60 -10.63
N ASP A 81 -6.54 -5.13 -11.87
CA ASP A 81 -6.12 -5.91 -13.04
C ASP A 81 -4.63 -5.74 -13.39
N SER A 82 -3.84 -5.20 -12.45
CA SER A 82 -2.41 -4.92 -12.61
C SER A 82 -1.56 -5.89 -11.78
N ARG A 83 -0.43 -6.30 -12.36
CA ARG A 83 0.60 -7.10 -11.71
C ARG A 83 1.91 -6.33 -11.76
N ILE A 84 2.52 -6.15 -10.60
CA ILE A 84 3.81 -5.49 -10.43
C ILE A 84 4.80 -6.54 -9.93
N SER A 85 5.87 -6.78 -10.69
CA SER A 85 6.94 -7.67 -10.27
C SER A 85 8.00 -6.86 -9.52
N LEU A 86 8.46 -7.37 -8.39
CA LEU A 86 9.47 -6.74 -7.55
C LEU A 86 10.48 -7.75 -7.03
N SER A 87 11.75 -7.34 -7.00
CA SER A 87 12.83 -8.09 -6.40
C SER A 87 13.83 -7.12 -5.80
N GLY A 88 14.58 -7.54 -4.78
CA GLY A 88 15.55 -6.66 -4.16
C GLY A 88 16.18 -7.20 -2.90
N ASN A 89 17.06 -6.38 -2.35
CA ASN A 89 17.70 -6.63 -1.08
C ASN A 89 17.76 -5.35 -0.24
N LEU A 90 17.73 -5.53 1.07
CA LEU A 90 17.87 -4.48 2.07
C LEU A 90 18.93 -4.94 3.07
N GLN A 91 20.08 -4.25 3.08
CA GLN A 91 21.05 -4.36 4.16
C GLN A 91 20.60 -3.46 5.31
N THR A 92 20.32 -4.08 6.45
CA THR A 92 19.88 -3.39 7.68
C THR A 92 21.08 -2.84 8.46
N GLY A 93 20.83 -1.84 9.31
CA GLY A 93 21.86 -1.18 10.13
C GLY A 93 21.65 0.33 10.22
N ASN A 94 22.63 1.05 10.77
CA ASN A 94 22.55 2.50 10.97
C ASN A 94 22.46 3.31 9.67
N ASN A 95 22.91 2.73 8.55
CA ASN A 95 22.83 3.34 7.23
C ASN A 95 22.32 2.30 6.22
N PRO A 96 21.00 2.02 6.22
CA PRO A 96 20.45 0.93 5.44
C PRO A 96 20.71 1.12 3.94
N GLN A 97 21.12 0.06 3.26
CA GLN A 97 21.36 0.07 1.82
C GLN A 97 20.29 -0.76 1.13
N PHE A 98 19.65 -0.20 0.13
CA PHE A 98 18.56 -0.83 -0.59
C PHE A 98 18.85 -0.90 -2.08
N GLN A 99 18.65 -2.08 -2.66
CA GLN A 99 18.70 -2.31 -4.10
C GLN A 99 17.42 -3.01 -4.51
N THR A 100 16.69 -2.43 -5.45
CA THR A 100 15.42 -2.96 -5.94
C THR A 100 15.33 -2.91 -7.44
N GLN A 101 14.61 -3.89 -7.98
CA GLN A 101 14.12 -3.87 -9.33
C GLN A 101 12.60 -4.01 -9.28
N ILE A 102 11.92 -3.07 -9.92
CA ILE A 102 10.47 -3.07 -10.07
C ILE A 102 10.15 -3.10 -11.57
N SER A 103 9.16 -3.91 -11.96
CA SER A 103 8.69 -4.03 -13.34
C SER A 103 7.17 -4.07 -13.34
N PHE A 104 6.55 -3.30 -14.23
CA PHE A 104 5.10 -3.20 -14.38
C PHE A 104 4.74 -2.86 -15.82
N ASP A 105 3.50 -3.14 -16.20
CA ASP A 105 2.95 -2.73 -17.50
C ASP A 105 2.74 -1.22 -17.53
N SER A 106 3.45 -0.52 -18.43
CA SER A 106 3.37 0.93 -18.57
C SER A 106 1.98 1.41 -18.97
N ALA A 107 1.16 0.57 -19.63
CA ALA A 107 -0.23 0.90 -19.97
C ALA A 107 -1.11 1.11 -18.72
N ARG A 108 -0.66 0.65 -17.54
CA ARG A 108 -1.41 0.70 -16.28
C ARG A 108 -0.82 1.65 -15.24
N ILE A 109 0.19 2.44 -15.61
CA ILE A 109 0.86 3.36 -14.66
C ILE A 109 -0.11 4.33 -13.99
N GLN A 110 -1.14 4.81 -14.69
CA GLN A 110 -2.13 5.72 -14.10
C GLN A 110 -2.91 5.05 -12.96
N LYS A 111 -3.29 3.77 -13.12
CA LYS A 111 -3.96 2.99 -12.07
C LYS A 111 -3.05 2.78 -10.87
N ILE A 112 -1.78 2.45 -11.13
CA ILE A 112 -0.77 2.31 -10.07
C ILE A 112 -0.65 3.62 -9.29
N LEU A 113 -0.49 4.76 -9.98
CA LEU A 113 -0.40 6.06 -9.29
C LEU A 113 -1.66 6.38 -8.49
N GLN A 114 -2.86 6.09 -9.03
CA GLN A 114 -4.13 6.30 -8.32
C GLN A 114 -4.24 5.45 -7.05
N ALA A 115 -3.87 4.17 -7.09
CA ALA A 115 -3.91 3.30 -5.90
C ALA A 115 -2.95 3.77 -4.79
N PHE A 116 -1.88 4.47 -5.17
CA PHE A 116 -0.94 5.08 -4.24
C PHE A 116 -1.29 6.54 -3.92
N ASN A 117 -2.47 7.03 -4.34
CA ASN A 117 -2.93 8.41 -4.16
C ASN A 117 -1.92 9.46 -4.65
N ILE A 118 -1.27 9.21 -5.79
CA ILE A 118 -0.36 10.14 -6.45
C ILE A 118 -1.11 10.79 -7.61
N PHE A 119 -1.50 12.05 -7.43
CA PHE A 119 -2.23 12.85 -8.42
C PHE A 119 -1.36 13.97 -9.02
N GLY A 120 -0.23 14.29 -8.40
CA GLY A 120 0.78 15.22 -8.90
C GLY A 120 2.18 14.98 -8.33
N TYR A 121 3.16 15.73 -8.84
CA TYR A 121 4.56 15.61 -8.42
C TYR A 121 4.78 15.93 -6.93
N GLN A 122 3.95 16.79 -6.35
CA GLN A 122 3.97 17.11 -4.93
C GLN A 122 3.71 15.87 -4.04
N ASP A 123 2.91 14.92 -4.52
CA ASP A 123 2.56 13.72 -3.74
C ASP A 123 3.73 12.73 -3.65
N LEU A 124 4.73 12.88 -4.53
CA LEU A 124 5.98 12.10 -4.46
C LEU A 124 6.84 12.55 -3.28
N SER A 125 6.74 13.82 -2.87
CA SER A 125 7.56 14.36 -1.77
C SER A 125 7.18 13.78 -0.40
N SER A 126 5.92 13.37 -0.23
CA SER A 126 5.39 12.78 1.02
C SER A 126 5.58 11.26 1.12
N GLY A 127 6.11 10.61 0.06
CA GLY A 127 6.43 9.19 0.09
C GLY A 127 5.21 8.30 0.30
N LEU A 128 5.11 7.61 1.44
CA LEU A 128 3.97 6.75 1.80
C LEU A 128 3.07 7.38 2.89
N GLN A 129 3.35 8.61 3.30
CA GLN A 129 2.53 9.33 4.27
C GLN A 129 1.11 9.49 3.75
N THR A 130 0.13 9.23 4.62
CA THR A 130 -1.28 9.46 4.30
C THR A 130 -1.49 10.96 4.07
N PRO A 131 -2.02 11.36 2.89
CA PRO A 131 -2.24 12.77 2.62
C PRO A 131 -3.32 13.34 3.55
N GLU A 132 -3.10 14.56 4.03
CA GLU A 132 -4.14 15.34 4.67
C GLU A 132 -5.08 15.87 3.59
N LEU A 133 -6.18 15.17 3.38
CA LEU A 133 -7.20 15.57 2.42
C LEU A 133 -8.09 16.62 3.05
N ALA A 134 -8.30 17.70 2.32
CA ALA A 134 -9.29 18.71 2.70
C ALA A 134 -10.69 18.06 2.71
N GLY A 135 -11.52 18.39 3.70
CA GLY A 135 -12.85 17.81 3.80
C GLY A 135 -13.79 18.24 2.68
N ALA A 136 -14.97 17.63 2.64
CA ALA A 136 -15.97 17.90 1.61
C ALA A 136 -16.40 19.38 1.57
N GLU A 137 -16.21 20.12 2.68
CA GLU A 137 -16.48 21.55 2.82
C GLU A 137 -15.67 22.45 1.87
N VAL A 138 -14.54 21.97 1.34
CA VAL A 138 -13.69 22.75 0.42
C VAL A 138 -14.13 22.57 -1.04
N LEU A 139 -14.99 21.58 -1.30
CA LEU A 139 -15.62 21.44 -2.61
C LEU A 139 -16.63 22.58 -2.79
N GLN A 140 -16.35 23.48 -3.72
CA GLN A 140 -17.31 24.47 -4.18
C GLN A 140 -18.42 23.74 -4.96
N THR A 141 -19.39 23.21 -4.22
CA THR A 141 -20.56 22.59 -4.82
C THR A 141 -21.45 23.70 -5.37
N LYS A 142 -21.86 23.56 -6.64
CA LYS A 142 -22.92 24.39 -7.20
C LYS A 142 -24.25 23.71 -6.87
N PRO A 143 -25.15 24.33 -6.08
CA PRO A 143 -26.46 23.76 -5.82
C PRO A 143 -27.20 23.61 -7.16
N ILE A 144 -27.61 22.39 -7.50
CA ILE A 144 -28.46 22.08 -8.65
C ILE A 144 -29.96 21.98 -8.26
N GLY A 145 -30.37 22.73 -7.23
CA GLY A 145 -31.74 22.76 -6.75
C GLY A 145 -32.23 24.17 -6.48
N LEU A 146 -33.55 24.32 -6.44
CA LEU A 146 -34.25 25.53 -6.00
C LEU A 146 -34.78 25.29 -4.57
N PRO A 147 -33.92 25.42 -3.52
CA PRO A 147 -34.24 24.96 -2.16
C PRO A 147 -35.44 25.68 -1.51
N ASN A 148 -35.86 26.83 -2.06
CA ASN A 148 -36.97 27.64 -1.57
C ASN A 148 -38.24 27.54 -2.44
N THR A 149 -38.35 26.51 -3.28
CA THR A 149 -39.57 26.25 -4.07
C THR A 149 -40.23 24.95 -3.67
N ASP A 150 -41.52 24.79 -3.97
CA ASP A 150 -42.22 23.55 -3.70
C ASP A 150 -41.59 22.35 -4.42
N LEU A 151 -41.90 21.16 -3.93
CA LEU A 151 -41.32 19.91 -4.42
C LEU A 151 -41.61 19.67 -5.92
N LEU A 152 -42.75 20.15 -6.43
CA LEU A 152 -43.15 19.98 -7.83
C LEU A 152 -42.26 20.82 -8.76
N ALA A 153 -42.01 22.09 -8.39
CA ALA A 153 -41.11 22.98 -9.12
C ALA A 153 -39.64 22.47 -9.12
N GLN A 154 -39.21 21.85 -8.02
CA GLN A 154 -37.87 21.22 -7.95
C GLN A 154 -37.75 20.00 -8.87
N LEU A 155 -38.79 19.15 -8.92
CA LEU A 155 -38.83 17.99 -9.80
C LEU A 155 -38.84 18.38 -11.28
N GLU A 156 -39.53 19.46 -11.66
CA GLU A 156 -39.50 19.99 -13.02
C GLU A 156 -38.13 20.57 -13.41
N PHE A 157 -37.45 21.28 -12.50
CA PHE A 157 -36.09 21.77 -12.72
C PHE A 157 -35.08 20.63 -12.93
N SER A 158 -35.22 19.53 -12.19
CA SER A 158 -34.32 18.37 -12.27
C SER A 158 -34.44 17.52 -13.55
N ARG A 159 -35.46 17.78 -14.39
CA ARG A 159 -35.70 17.05 -15.65
C ARG A 159 -35.07 17.68 -16.89
N LYS A 160 -34.42 18.83 -16.77
CA LYS A 160 -33.66 19.49 -17.85
C LYS A 160 -32.17 19.23 -17.70
#